data_AF-A0A844EGB8-F1
#
_entry.id   AF-A0A844EGB8-F1
#
_cell.length_a   1.000
_cell.length_b   1.000
_cell.length_c   1.000
_cell.angle_alpha   90.00
_cell.angle_beta   90.00
_cell.angle_gamma   90.00
#
_symmetry.space_group_name_H-M   'P 1'
#
loop_
_entity.id
_entity.type
_entity.pdbx_description
1 polymer ?
#
loop_
_entity_poly.entity_id
_entity_poly.type
_entity_poly.pdbx_seq_one_letter_code
_entity_poly.pdbx_strand_id
1 'polypeptide(L)'
;MRVKQEHWRRNIYLFLVSQFLTGITSMIVQYAIIWYLTKQTGSATILSIATILGMLPMALLSPFVGPLVDRWNKKGLLIVPDVVAAMFAIVLSVSG
;
A
#
# COMPACT_ATOMS: atom_id res chain seq x y z
N MET A 1 20.88 -17.12 20.10
CA MET A 1 20.33 -15.79 20.43
C MET A 1 18.93 -15.96 21.03
N ARG A 2 18.78 -15.84 22.36
CA ARG A 2 17.46 -15.87 23.01
C ARG A 2 16.84 -14.48 22.88
N VAL A 3 15.89 -14.31 21.95
CA VAL A 3 15.08 -13.10 21.88
C VAL A 3 14.21 -13.07 23.14
N LYS A 4 14.44 -12.07 24.00
CA LYS A 4 13.72 -11.86 25.25
C LYS A 4 12.23 -11.63 24.94
N GLN A 5 11.42 -12.65 25.19
CA GLN A 5 9.97 -12.70 24.93
C GLN A 5 9.19 -11.92 26.00
N GLU A 6 9.34 -10.59 26.09
CA GLU A 6 8.59 -9.82 27.11
C GLU A 6 7.39 -9.03 26.56
N HIS A 7 7.31 -8.75 25.26
CA HIS A 7 6.25 -7.88 24.72
C HIS A 7 5.68 -8.31 23.36
N TRP A 8 5.63 -9.61 23.05
CA TRP A 8 5.15 -10.09 21.74
C TRP A 8 3.71 -9.61 21.44
N ARG A 9 2.84 -9.58 22.45
CA ARG A 9 1.46 -9.08 22.33
C ARG A 9 1.45 -7.60 21.95
N ARG A 10 2.22 -6.78 22.66
CA ARG A 10 2.34 -5.34 22.39
C ARG A 10 2.86 -5.07 20.97
N ASN A 11 3.86 -5.82 20.52
CA ASN A 11 4.40 -5.66 19.17
C ASN A 11 3.37 -6.01 18.08
N ILE A 12 2.58 -7.06 18.28
CA ILE A 12 1.48 -7.41 17.35
C ILE A 12 0.40 -6.32 17.36
N TYR A 13 0.01 -5.81 18.54
CA TYR A 13 -0.95 -4.71 18.61
C TYR A 13 -0.45 -3.45 17.91
N LEU A 14 0.82 -3.06 18.11
CA LEU A 14 1.43 -1.93 17.42
C LEU A 14 1.48 -2.15 15.90
N PHE A 15 1.82 -3.36 15.46
CA PHE A 15 1.81 -3.73 14.04
C PHE A 15 0.40 -3.67 13.44
N LEU A 16 -0.61 -4.22 14.11
CA LEU A 16 -1.99 -4.19 13.62
C LEU A 16 -2.55 -2.78 13.55
N VAL A 17 -2.29 -1.94 14.57
CA VAL A 17 -2.74 -0.55 14.59
C VAL A 17 -2.08 0.27 13.48
N SER A 18 -0.76 0.12 13.29
CA SER A 18 -0.04 0.80 12.20
C SER A 18 -0.52 0.34 10.82
N GLN A 19 -0.75 -0.95 10.62
CA GLN A 19 -1.30 -1.50 9.38
C GLN A 19 -2.70 -0.96 9.10
N PHE A 20 -3.55 -0.88 10.12
CA PHE A 20 -4.90 -0.36 9.99
C PHE A 20 -4.91 1.12 9.64
N LEU A 21 -4.09 1.91 10.33
CA LEU A 21 -3.94 3.34 10.06
C LEU A 21 -3.43 3.59 8.63
N THR A 22 -2.41 2.84 8.20
CA THR A 22 -1.87 2.91 6.84
C THR A 22 -2.92 2.56 5.79
N GLY A 23 -3.74 1.54 6.05
CA GLY A 23 -4.85 1.15 5.20
C GLY A 23 -5.88 2.28 5.04
N ILE A 24 -6.29 2.91 6.14
CA ILE A 24 -7.24 4.03 6.11
C ILE A 24 -6.69 5.20 5.30
N THR A 25 -5.45 5.63 5.57
CA THR A 25 -4.84 6.75 4.85
C THR A 25 -4.75 6.47 3.35
N SER A 26 -4.40 5.25 2.97
CA SER A 26 -4.33 4.84 1.56
C SER A 26 -5.70 4.93 0.87
N MET A 27 -6.77 4.49 1.54
CA MET A 27 -8.14 4.59 1.00
C MET A 27 -8.59 6.04 0.84
N ILE A 28 -8.26 6.91 1.80
CA ILE A 28 -8.57 8.35 1.71
C ILE A 28 -7.85 8.99 0.52
N VAL A 29 -6.56 8.72 0.36
CA VAL A 29 -5.76 9.23 -0.78
C VAL A 29 -6.33 8.73 -2.10
N GLN A 30 -6.70 7.46 -2.19
CA GLN A 30 -7.31 6.88 -3.39
C GLN A 30 -8.63 7.58 -3.75
N TYR A 31 -9.49 7.84 -2.75
CA TYR A 31 -10.73 8.58 -2.95
C TYR A 31 -10.46 10.04 -3.38
N ALA A 32 -9.48 10.70 -2.77
CA ALA A 32 -9.10 12.08 -3.10
C ALA A 32 -8.60 12.21 -4.54
N ILE A 33 -7.76 11.27 -5.00
CA ILE A 33 -7.27 11.23 -6.40
C ILE A 33 -8.44 11.06 -7.36
N ILE A 34 -9.35 10.12 -7.07
CA ILE A 34 -10.56 9.88 -7.86
C ILE A 34 -11.43 11.15 -7.94
N TRP A 35 -11.66 11.80 -6.80
CA TRP A 35 -12.46 13.01 -6.72
C TRP A 35 -11.82 14.17 -7.48
N TYR A 36 -10.50 14.35 -7.33
CA TYR A 36 -9.73 15.37 -8.04
C TYR A 36 -9.79 15.18 -9.56
N LEU A 37 -9.55 13.97 -10.05
CA LEU A 37 -9.64 13.66 -11.48
C LEU A 37 -11.06 13.92 -12.01
N THR A 38 -12.09 13.51 -11.26
CA THR A 38 -13.50 13.75 -11.60
C THR A 38 -13.81 15.25 -11.70
N LYS A 39 -13.30 16.06 -10.78
CA LYS A 39 -13.45 17.53 -10.81
C LYS A 39 -12.73 18.19 -11.98
N GLN A 40 -11.53 17.72 -12.33
CA GLN A 40 -10.71 18.31 -13.37
C GLN A 40 -11.24 18.03 -14.79
N THR A 41 -11.84 16.85 -15.00
CA THR A 41 -12.23 16.38 -16.33
C THR A 41 -13.74 16.26 -16.55
N GLY A 42 -14.53 16.28 -15.48
CA GLY A 42 -16.00 16.29 -15.54
C GLY A 42 -16.63 15.01 -16.10
N SER A 43 -15.86 13.94 -16.31
CA SER A 43 -16.33 12.72 -17.00
C SER A 43 -16.07 11.44 -16.21
N ALA A 44 -17.12 10.62 -16.07
CA ALA A 44 -17.09 9.31 -15.43
C ALA A 44 -16.18 8.29 -16.16
N THR A 45 -15.78 8.56 -17.41
CA THR A 45 -14.91 7.67 -18.19
C THR A 45 -13.50 7.57 -17.60
N ILE A 46 -12.98 8.68 -17.07
CA ILE A 46 -11.63 8.72 -16.48
C ILE A 46 -11.60 7.98 -15.14
N LEU A 47 -12.71 7.98 -14.40
CA LEU A 47 -12.87 7.17 -13.20
C LEU A 47 -12.77 5.67 -13.51
N SER A 48 -13.50 5.20 -14.53
CA SER A 48 -13.47 3.80 -14.94
C SER A 48 -12.07 3.38 -15.43
N ILE A 49 -11.42 4.22 -16.24
CA ILE A 49 -10.05 3.96 -16.72
C ILE A 49 -9.04 3.94 -15.56
N ALA A 50 -9.11 4.92 -14.65
CA ALA A 50 -8.23 4.97 -13.47
C ALA A 50 -8.43 3.77 -12.55
N THR A 51 -9.67 3.30 -12.39
CA THR A 51 -9.99 2.11 -11.59
C THR A 51 -9.42 0.85 -12.22
N ILE A 52 -9.60 0.68 -13.54
CA ILE A 52 -9.04 -0.46 -14.29
C ILE A 52 -7.50 -0.45 -14.21
N LEU A 53 -6.87 0.71 -14.40
CA LEU A 53 -5.42 0.86 -14.29
C LEU A 53 -4.90 0.64 -12.85
N GLY A 54 -5.70 0.96 -11.83
CA GLY A 54 -5.35 0.68 -10.43
C GLY A 54 -5.48 -0.80 -10.08
N MET A 55 -6.45 -1.51 -10.66
CA MET A 55 -6.70 -2.94 -10.39
C MET A 55 -5.81 -3.86 -11.23
N LEU A 56 -5.45 -3.46 -12.45
CA LEU A 56 -4.64 -4.25 -13.39
C LEU A 56 -3.31 -4.77 -12.80
N PRO A 57 -2.47 -3.93 -12.18
CA PRO A 57 -1.21 -4.37 -11.59
C PRO A 57 -1.46 -5.40 -10.48
N MET A 58 -2.45 -5.17 -9.64
CA MET A 58 -2.77 -6.06 -8.52
C MET A 58 -3.26 -7.42 -9.02
N ALA A 59 -4.16 -7.43 -10.01
CA ALA A 59 -4.68 -8.66 -10.61
C ALA A 59 -3.58 -9.49 -11.28
N LEU A 60 -2.74 -8.84 -12.10
CA LEU A 60 -1.65 -9.51 -12.82
C LEU A 60 -0.55 -10.03 -11.88
N LEU A 61 -0.20 -9.27 -10.83
CA LEU A 61 0.87 -9.65 -9.91
C LEU A 61 0.40 -10.68 -8.86
N SER A 62 -0.90 -10.74 -8.55
CA SER A 62 -1.45 -11.63 -7.50
C SER A 62 -1.00 -13.11 -7.57
N PRO A 63 -0.98 -13.82 -8.72
CA PRO A 63 -0.53 -15.23 -8.76
C PRO A 63 0.98 -15.39 -8.58
N PHE A 64 1.78 -14.36 -8.90
CA PHE A 64 3.24 -14.41 -8.81
C PHE A 64 3.75 -14.06 -7.41
N VAL A 65 3.02 -13.20 -6.69
CA VAL A 65 3.41 -12.72 -5.36
C VAL A 65 3.45 -13.86 -4.35
N GLY A 66 2.52 -14.82 -4.38
CA GLY A 66 2.48 -15.94 -3.42
C GLY A 66 3.77 -16.77 -3.38
N PRO A 67 4.19 -17.40 -4.50
CA PRO A 67 5.42 -18.19 -4.55
C PRO A 67 6.69 -17.39 -4.27
N LEU A 68 6.70 -16.08 -4.58
CA LEU A 68 7.83 -15.20 -4.25
C LEU A 68 7.88 -14.92 -2.75
N VAL A 69 6.75 -14.59 -2.13
CA VAL A 69 6.66 -14.25 -0.69
C VAL A 69 7.14 -15.41 0.19
N ASP A 70 6.80 -16.65 -0.15
CA ASP A 70 7.18 -17.84 0.63
C ASP A 70 8.69 -18.09 0.66
N ARG A 71 9.43 -17.58 -0.33
CA ARG A 71 10.90 -17.77 -0.44
C ARG A 71 11.70 -16.67 0.25
N TRP A 72 11.06 -15.58 0.67
CA TRP A 72 11.73 -14.38 1.15
C TRP A 72 11.70 -14.26 2.67
N ASN A 73 12.69 -13.57 3.24
CA ASN A 73 12.74 -13.32 4.67
C ASN A 73 11.57 -12.42 5.11
N LYS A 74 10.78 -12.89 6.09
CA LYS A 74 9.57 -12.21 6.61
C LYS A 74 9.80 -10.75 7.03
N LYS A 75 10.98 -10.43 7.58
CA LYS A 75 11.35 -9.04 7.93
C LYS A 75 11.50 -8.14 6.70
N GLY A 76 12.13 -8.64 5.64
CA GLY A 76 12.32 -7.90 4.40
C GLY A 76 10.98 -7.65 3.69
N LEU A 77 10.08 -8.63 3.74
CA LEU A 77 8.75 -8.50 3.15
C LEU A 77 7.90 -7.41 3.80
N LEU A 78 8.11 -7.13 5.10
CA LEU A 78 7.40 -6.07 5.80
C LEU A 78 8.00 -4.69 5.51
N ILE A 79 9.33 -4.58 5.39
CA ILE A 79 10.01 -3.28 5.26
C ILE A 79 10.02 -2.77 3.81
N VAL A 80 10.25 -3.64 2.83
CA VAL A 80 10.44 -3.23 1.43
C VAL A 80 9.20 -2.51 0.85
N PRO A 81 7.96 -3.00 1.03
CA PRO A 81 6.78 -2.31 0.52
C PRO A 81 6.60 -0.92 1.12
N ASP A 82 6.83 -0.77 2.44
CA ASP A 82 6.71 0.51 3.13
C ASP A 82 7.74 1.53 2.61
N VAL A 83 8.98 1.10 2.36
CA VAL A 83 10.03 1.96 1.78
C VAL A 83 9.69 2.36 0.35
N VAL A 84 9.17 1.44 -0.46
CA VAL A 84 8.75 1.71 -1.84
C VAL A 84 7.58 2.71 -1.84
N ALA A 85 6.59 2.53 -0.97
CA ALA A 85 5.46 3.45 -0.84
C ALA A 85 5.92 4.85 -0.40
N ALA A 86 6.82 4.94 0.58
CA ALA A 86 7.40 6.20 1.03
C ALA A 86 8.18 6.91 -0.10
N MET A 87 8.94 6.16 -0.90
CA MET A 87 9.63 6.69 -2.09
C MET A 87 8.66 7.30 -3.10
N PHE A 88 7.58 6.58 -3.45
CA PHE A 88 6.56 7.10 -4.37
C PHE A 88 5.86 8.35 -3.81
N ALA A 89 5.57 8.37 -2.51
CA ALA A 89 4.97 9.53 -1.85
C ALA A 89 5.89 10.77 -1.92
N ILE A 90 7.20 10.60 -1.72
CA ILE A 90 8.18 11.69 -1.86
C ILE A 90 8.23 12.18 -3.31
N VAL A 91 8.30 11.27 -4.30
CA VAL A 91 8.32 11.64 -5.72
C VAL A 91 7.08 12.44 -6.08
N LEU A 92 5.90 11.97 -5.70
CA LEU A 92 4.63 12.66 -5.92
C LEU A 92 4.63 14.05 -5.28
N SER A 93 5.11 14.17 -4.05
CA SER A 93 5.20 15.45 -3.33
C SER A 93 6.20 16.45 -3.91
N VAL A 94 7.22 15.97 -4.64
CA VAL A 94 8.20 16.86 -5.31
C VAL A 94 7.75 17.21 -6.73
N SER A 95 7.00 16.31 -7.39
CA SER A 95 6.51 16.52 -8.76
C SER A 95 5.19 17.28 -8.87
N GLY A 96 4.39 17.29 -7.80
CA GLY A 96 3.11 18.01 -7.69
C GLY A 96 3.28 19.32 -6.95
#